data_AF-A0A7S0FNU4-F1
#
_entry.id   AF-A0A7S0FNU4-F1
#
_cell.length_a   1.000
_cell.length_b   1.000
_cell.length_c   1.000
_cell.angle_alpha   90.00
_cell.angle_beta   90.00
_cell.angle_gamma   90.00
#
_symmetry.space_group_name_H-M   'P 1'
#
loop_
_entity.id
_entity.type
_entity.pdbx_description
1 polymer ?
#
loop_
_entity_poly.entity_id
_entity_poly.type
_entity_poly.pdbx_seq_one_letter_code
_entity_poly.pdbx_strand_id
1 'polypeptide(L)'
;ESIKRRFWCRLEQLAFGCHQGTGKMHLHSGEKLEPIPDKWMESVCCIHDSETTCCRLRHSGFSQCDREQAVIPLLALYHDVYTRVTSSECARKDSYAWSLISRNRHRMYPKSYLFTRGAREHVRELFGNSIVQLEHTLSSESLGQACDSDLPEV
;
A
#
# COMPACT_ATOMS: atom_id res chain seq x y z
N GLU A 1 -12.09 9.63 16.03
CA GLU A 1 -11.51 9.22 14.72
C GLU A 1 -10.09 9.76 14.48
N SER A 2 -9.17 9.61 15.45
CA SER A 2 -7.78 10.09 15.30
C SER A 2 -6.91 9.14 14.46
N ILE A 3 -7.11 7.82 14.61
CA ILE A 3 -6.23 6.81 14.01
C ILE A 3 -6.30 6.78 12.48
N LYS A 4 -7.49 7.03 11.88
CA LYS A 4 -7.66 7.17 10.43
C LYS A 4 -7.08 8.46 9.87
N ARG A 5 -6.64 9.42 10.68
CA ARG A 5 -6.03 10.65 10.15
C ARG A 5 -4.51 10.55 10.07
N ARG A 6 -3.90 9.66 10.84
CA ARG A 6 -2.45 9.53 10.97
C ARG A 6 -1.90 8.61 9.90
N PHE A 7 -0.97 9.13 9.10
CA PHE A 7 -0.37 8.44 7.96
C PHE A 7 0.20 7.05 8.31
N TRP A 8 1.10 6.96 9.27
CA TRP A 8 1.73 5.69 9.65
C TRP A 8 0.72 4.67 10.22
N CYS A 9 -0.28 5.15 10.98
CA CYS A 9 -1.35 4.27 11.46
C CYS A 9 -2.19 3.70 10.31
N ARG A 10 -2.44 4.45 9.24
CA ARG A 10 -3.11 3.89 8.05
C ARG A 10 -2.25 2.85 7.36
N LEU A 11 -0.95 3.09 7.24
CA LEU A 11 -0.02 2.13 6.63
C LEU A 11 0.00 0.81 7.40
N GLU A 12 0.08 0.86 8.73
CA GLU A 12 0.04 -0.33 9.59
C GLU A 12 -1.27 -1.12 9.41
N GLN A 13 -2.41 -0.43 9.41
CA GLN A 13 -3.73 -1.04 9.20
C GLN A 13 -3.85 -1.65 7.80
N LEU A 14 -3.32 -0.98 6.77
CA LEU A 14 -3.28 -1.49 5.40
C LEU A 14 -2.43 -2.76 5.31
N ALA A 15 -1.22 -2.74 5.86
CA ALA A 15 -0.33 -3.90 5.87
C ALA A 15 -0.98 -5.10 6.58
N PHE A 16 -1.58 -4.88 7.76
CA PHE A 16 -2.32 -5.92 8.47
C PHE A 16 -3.49 -6.45 7.65
N GLY A 17 -4.32 -5.55 7.10
CA GLY A 17 -5.48 -5.90 6.29
C GLY A 17 -5.12 -6.70 5.03
N CYS A 18 -4.01 -6.36 4.37
CA CYS A 18 -3.51 -7.08 3.20
C CYS A 18 -3.02 -8.49 3.53
N HIS A 19 -2.54 -8.74 4.75
CA HIS A 19 -1.93 -10.02 5.13
C HIS A 19 -2.90 -10.95 5.90
N GLN A 20 -3.78 -10.38 6.72
CA GLN A 20 -4.68 -11.10 7.64
C GLN A 20 -6.17 -10.89 7.33
N GLY A 21 -6.51 -9.96 6.43
CA GLY A 21 -7.88 -9.48 6.26
C GLY A 21 -8.34 -8.61 7.43
N THR A 22 -9.63 -8.24 7.43
CA THR A 22 -10.23 -7.34 8.43
C THR A 22 -10.88 -8.04 9.62
N GLY A 23 -11.08 -9.36 9.56
CA GLY A 23 -11.86 -10.10 10.58
C GLY A 23 -11.26 -10.10 11.99
N LYS A 24 -9.98 -9.77 12.13
CA LYS A 24 -9.29 -9.62 13.43
C LYS A 24 -9.08 -8.15 13.83
N MET A 25 -9.49 -7.19 12.99
CA MET A 25 -9.32 -5.77 13.26
C MET A 25 -10.50 -5.25 14.08
N HIS A 26 -10.19 -4.60 15.20
CA HIS A 26 -11.19 -4.07 16.12
C HIS A 26 -10.83 -2.64 16.54
N LEU A 27 -11.85 -1.85 16.89
CA LEU A 27 -11.74 -0.52 17.46
C LEU A 27 -12.06 -0.56 18.93
N HIS A 28 -11.24 0.10 19.72
CA HIS A 28 -11.52 0.31 21.13
C HIS A 28 -12.23 1.67 21.32
N SER A 29 -13.52 1.65 21.63
CA SER A 29 -14.36 2.84 21.83
C SER A 29 -14.41 3.30 23.29
N GLY A 30 -13.37 3.00 24.07
CA GLY A 30 -13.23 3.39 25.48
C GLY A 30 -13.77 2.33 26.44
N GLU A 31 -14.95 1.78 26.14
CA GLU A 31 -15.60 0.77 27.00
C GLU A 31 -15.68 -0.62 26.35
N LYS A 32 -15.56 -0.69 25.01
CA LYS A 32 -15.76 -1.92 24.24
C LYS A 32 -14.76 -2.05 23.11
N LEU A 33 -14.49 -3.31 22.77
CA LEU A 33 -13.74 -3.69 21.57
C LEU A 33 -14.75 -4.17 20.52
N GLU A 34 -14.87 -3.44 19.43
CA GLU A 34 -15.87 -3.69 18.38
C GLU A 34 -15.17 -3.95 17.03
N PRO A 35 -15.69 -4.86 16.18
CA PRO A 35 -15.13 -5.04 14.84
C PRO A 35 -15.07 -3.73 14.06
N ILE A 36 -14.06 -3.56 13.19
CA ILE A 36 -14.02 -2.39 12.31
C ILE A 36 -15.23 -2.39 11.35
N PRO A 37 -15.80 -1.22 11.03
CA PRO A 37 -16.90 -1.11 10.05
C PRO A 37 -16.52 -1.64 8.66
N ASP A 38 -17.50 -2.16 7.90
CA ASP A 38 -17.28 -2.79 6.58
C ASP A 38 -16.52 -1.91 5.57
N LYS A 39 -16.70 -0.58 5.63
CA LYS A 39 -16.05 0.40 4.73
C LYS A 39 -14.82 1.06 5.34
N TRP A 40 -14.34 0.56 6.48
CA TRP A 40 -13.19 1.14 7.17
C TRP A 40 -11.97 1.24 6.27
N MET A 41 -11.67 0.15 5.56
CA MET A 41 -10.49 0.04 4.70
C MET A 41 -10.56 0.89 3.44
N GLU A 42 -11.74 1.28 2.95
CA GLU A 42 -11.87 2.15 1.76
C GLU A 42 -11.23 3.53 1.97
N SER A 43 -11.29 4.02 3.21
CA SER A 43 -10.60 5.27 3.60
C SER A 43 -9.13 5.05 3.98
N VAL A 44 -8.83 3.92 4.63
CA VAL A 44 -7.49 3.62 5.14
C VAL A 44 -6.50 3.31 4.01
N CYS A 45 -6.95 2.62 2.96
CA CYS A 45 -6.06 2.19 1.88
C CYS A 45 -5.47 3.37 1.10
N CYS A 46 -6.20 4.49 1.00
CA CYS A 46 -5.71 5.72 0.38
C CYS A 46 -4.83 6.49 1.38
N ILE A 47 -3.67 5.91 1.72
CA ILE A 47 -2.82 6.43 2.80
C ILE A 47 -2.34 7.87 2.53
N HIS A 48 -2.16 8.25 1.27
CA HIS A 48 -1.69 9.57 0.86
C HIS A 48 -2.78 10.65 0.99
N ASP A 49 -4.02 10.30 1.35
CA ASP A 49 -5.06 11.27 1.68
C ASP A 49 -5.05 11.64 3.17
N SER A 50 -4.11 11.10 3.94
CA SER A 50 -4.00 11.33 5.38
C SER A 50 -3.04 12.45 5.75
N GLU A 51 -3.12 12.86 7.02
CA GLU A 51 -2.27 13.88 7.60
C GLU A 51 -0.89 13.28 7.94
N THR A 52 0.16 13.86 7.38
CA THR A 52 1.56 13.58 7.71
C THR A 52 2.12 14.70 8.56
N THR A 53 2.80 14.35 9.66
CA THR A 53 3.39 15.33 10.58
C THR A 53 4.41 16.22 9.87
N CYS A 54 5.27 15.63 9.03
CA CYS A 54 6.27 16.37 8.27
C CYS A 54 5.62 17.42 7.33
N CYS A 55 4.50 17.10 6.65
CA CYS A 55 3.82 18.04 5.77
C CYS A 55 3.12 19.16 6.57
N ARG A 56 2.48 18.83 7.69
CA ARG A 56 1.85 19.82 8.59
C ARG A 56 2.88 20.82 9.11
N LEU A 57 4.10 20.37 9.40
CA LEU A 57 5.23 21.21 9.82
C LEU A 57 6.01 21.81 8.64
N ARG A 58 5.47 21.72 7.41
CA ARG A 58 6.07 22.25 6.17
C ARG A 58 7.52 21.81 5.97
N HIS A 59 7.81 20.58 6.39
CA HIS A 59 9.12 19.93 6.35
C HIS A 59 10.23 20.75 7.03
N SER A 60 9.89 21.52 8.07
CA SER A 60 10.89 22.20 8.90
C SER A 60 11.62 21.18 9.78
N GLY A 61 12.94 21.04 9.60
CA GLY A 61 13.76 20.10 10.36
C GLY A 61 13.67 18.63 9.91
N PHE A 62 13.00 18.33 8.80
CA PHE A 62 12.92 16.99 8.22
C PHE A 62 13.76 16.90 6.95
N SER A 63 14.56 15.84 6.82
CA SER A 63 15.35 15.56 5.61
C SER A 63 14.49 14.99 4.46
N GLN A 64 13.39 14.29 4.80
CA GLN A 64 12.53 13.60 3.84
C GLN A 64 11.06 13.62 4.28
N CYS A 65 10.14 13.55 3.31
CA CYS A 65 8.71 13.42 3.59
C CYS A 65 8.35 11.98 4.01
N ASP A 66 7.46 11.81 4.98
CA ASP A 66 6.90 10.50 5.37
C ASP A 66 6.27 9.75 4.18
N ARG A 67 5.68 10.49 3.23
CA ARG A 67 5.12 9.92 1.99
C ARG A 67 6.18 9.20 1.17
N GLU A 68 7.37 9.79 1.07
CA GLU A 68 8.50 9.25 0.31
C GLU A 68 9.12 8.06 1.03
N GLN A 69 9.23 8.13 2.37
CA GLN A 69 9.72 7.00 3.17
C GLN A 69 8.82 5.76 3.05
N ALA A 70 7.52 5.96 2.85
CA ALA A 70 6.58 4.86 2.71
C ALA A 70 6.54 4.20 1.32
N VAL A 71 7.21 4.78 0.30
CA VAL A 71 7.19 4.23 -1.07
C VAL A 71 7.69 2.79 -1.11
N ILE A 72 8.86 2.50 -0.52
CA ILE A 72 9.43 1.15 -0.52
C ILE A 72 8.53 0.15 0.23
N PRO A 73 8.07 0.42 1.47
CA PRO A 73 7.10 -0.46 2.14
C PRO A 73 5.83 -0.74 1.32
N LEU A 74 5.30 0.27 0.61
CA LEU A 74 4.08 0.12 -0.18
C LEU A 74 4.29 -0.65 -1.47
N LEU A 75 5.45 -0.49 -2.12
CA LEU A 75 5.85 -1.31 -3.26
C LEU A 75 6.04 -2.77 -2.86
N ALA A 76 6.69 -3.02 -1.72
CA ALA A 76 6.84 -4.36 -1.17
C ALA A 76 5.48 -5.00 -0.85
N LEU A 77 4.56 -4.24 -0.24
CA LEU A 77 3.20 -4.71 0.02
C LEU A 77 2.42 -5.01 -1.27
N TYR A 78 2.57 -4.16 -2.29
CA TYR A 78 1.96 -4.38 -3.60
C TYR A 78 2.47 -5.67 -4.24
N HIS A 79 3.79 -5.84 -4.31
CA HIS A 79 4.45 -7.04 -4.81
C HIS A 79 3.90 -8.28 -4.10
N ASP A 80 3.94 -8.28 -2.77
CA ASP A 80 3.51 -9.38 -1.92
C ASP A 80 2.05 -9.80 -2.16
N VAL A 81 1.13 -8.83 -2.27
CA VAL A 81 -0.28 -9.12 -2.62
C VAL A 81 -0.38 -9.61 -4.07
N TYR A 82 0.33 -8.97 -5.00
CA TYR A 82 0.29 -9.31 -6.43
C TYR A 82 0.74 -10.75 -6.68
N THR A 83 1.91 -11.14 -6.16
CA THR A 83 2.44 -12.50 -6.30
C THR A 83 1.50 -13.55 -5.75
N ARG A 84 0.86 -13.31 -4.59
CA ARG A 84 -0.13 -14.25 -4.04
C ARG A 84 -1.36 -14.39 -4.93
N VAL A 85 -1.87 -13.30 -5.48
CA VAL A 85 -3.12 -13.34 -6.26
C VAL A 85 -2.91 -13.91 -7.66
N THR A 86 -1.69 -13.80 -8.20
CA THR A 86 -1.31 -14.40 -9.48
C THR A 86 -0.83 -15.84 -9.34
N SER A 87 -0.54 -16.30 -8.12
CA SER A 87 -0.25 -17.72 -7.87
C SER A 87 -1.50 -18.59 -8.02
N SER A 88 -1.32 -19.88 -8.27
CA SER A 88 -2.41 -20.86 -8.42
C SER A 88 -3.25 -21.06 -7.14
N GLU A 89 -2.79 -20.57 -5.99
CA GLU A 89 -3.43 -20.75 -4.68
C GLU A 89 -3.87 -19.39 -4.08
N CYS A 90 -4.82 -18.72 -4.73
CA CYS A 90 -5.36 -17.45 -4.24
C CYS A 90 -6.34 -17.67 -3.06
N ALA A 91 -5.95 -17.27 -1.85
CA ALA A 91 -6.85 -17.32 -0.70
C ALA A 91 -7.87 -16.17 -0.73
N ARG A 92 -9.01 -16.33 -0.04
CA ARG A 92 -10.07 -15.30 0.04
C ARG A 92 -9.55 -13.93 0.51
N LYS A 93 -8.60 -13.93 1.45
CA LYS A 93 -7.96 -12.70 1.96
C LYS A 93 -7.15 -11.96 0.89
N ASP A 94 -6.53 -12.70 -0.02
CA ASP A 94 -5.73 -12.15 -1.12
C ASP A 94 -6.65 -11.50 -2.15
N SER A 95 -7.77 -12.14 -2.46
CA SER A 95 -8.84 -11.55 -3.28
C SER A 95 -9.39 -10.25 -2.67
N TYR A 96 -9.61 -10.20 -1.34
CA TYR A 96 -10.03 -8.98 -0.66
C TYR A 96 -8.99 -7.86 -0.79
N ALA A 97 -7.73 -8.15 -0.45
CA ALA A 97 -6.63 -7.19 -0.53
C ALA A 97 -6.45 -6.65 -1.95
N TRP A 98 -6.50 -7.54 -2.94
CA TRP A 98 -6.43 -7.16 -4.35
C TRP A 98 -7.60 -6.28 -4.77
N SER A 99 -8.84 -6.65 -4.40
CA SER A 99 -10.02 -5.83 -4.72
C SER A 99 -9.92 -4.41 -4.15
N LEU A 100 -9.28 -4.24 -3.00
CA LEU A 100 -9.06 -2.94 -2.37
C LEU A 100 -8.03 -2.12 -3.16
N ILE A 101 -6.90 -2.77 -3.51
CA ILE A 101 -5.81 -2.19 -4.30
C ILE A 101 -6.29 -1.82 -5.70
N SER A 102 -6.90 -2.73 -6.45
CA SER A 102 -7.31 -2.49 -7.85
C SER A 102 -8.31 -1.35 -7.96
N ARG A 103 -9.28 -1.27 -7.05
CA ARG A 103 -10.29 -0.18 -7.04
C ARG A 103 -9.68 1.19 -6.74
N ASN A 104 -8.63 1.26 -5.93
CA ASN A 104 -8.04 2.52 -5.45
C ASN A 104 -6.62 2.79 -5.96
N ARG A 105 -6.15 2.01 -6.94
CA ARG A 105 -4.73 1.95 -7.36
C ARG A 105 -4.10 3.32 -7.57
N HIS A 106 -4.76 4.21 -8.30
CA HIS A 106 -4.24 5.55 -8.62
C HIS A 106 -4.12 6.46 -7.39
N ARG A 107 -4.95 6.28 -6.36
CA ARG A 107 -4.90 7.01 -5.08
C ARG A 107 -3.92 6.40 -4.09
N MET A 108 -3.79 5.08 -4.11
CA MET A 108 -2.84 4.36 -3.27
C MET A 108 -1.40 4.54 -3.74
N TYR A 109 -1.20 4.60 -5.06
CA TYR A 109 0.12 4.67 -5.69
C TYR A 109 0.19 5.84 -6.71
N PRO A 110 0.04 7.09 -6.25
CA PRO A 110 0.04 8.23 -7.16
C PRO A 110 1.44 8.46 -7.74
N LYS A 111 1.53 8.83 -9.02
CA LYS A 111 2.84 9.04 -9.67
C LYS A 111 3.66 10.14 -9.00
N SER A 112 2.99 11.19 -8.55
CA SER A 112 3.58 12.38 -7.96
C SER A 112 2.70 12.94 -6.84
N TYR A 113 3.24 13.89 -6.09
CA TYR A 113 2.50 14.61 -5.06
C TYR A 113 2.98 16.06 -4.93
N LEU A 114 2.13 16.91 -4.35
CA LEU A 114 2.49 18.27 -4.01
C LEU A 114 3.32 18.29 -2.71
N PHE A 115 4.54 18.82 -2.81
CA PHE A 115 5.47 18.98 -1.69
C PHE A 115 5.63 20.45 -1.34
N THR A 116 5.33 20.79 -0.09
CA THR A 116 5.44 22.17 0.43
C THR A 116 6.60 22.27 1.42
N ARG A 117 7.54 23.20 1.17
CA ARG A 117 8.63 23.53 2.09
C ARG A 117 8.65 25.04 2.34
N GLY A 118 8.30 25.45 3.56
CA GLY A 118 8.11 26.87 3.89
C GLY A 118 6.95 27.48 3.09
N ALA A 119 7.25 28.43 2.20
CA ALA A 119 6.27 29.07 1.30
C ALA A 119 6.34 28.56 -0.15
N ARG A 120 7.24 27.61 -0.45
CA ARG A 120 7.41 27.09 -1.80
C ARG A 120 6.69 25.76 -1.95
N GLU A 121 6.07 25.58 -3.10
CA GLU A 121 5.42 24.35 -3.52
C GLU A 121 6.12 23.78 -4.74
N HIS A 122 6.31 22.46 -4.75
CA HIS A 122 6.94 21.73 -5.83
C HIS A 122 6.19 20.42 -6.05
N VAL A 123 5.98 20.02 -7.30
CA VAL A 123 5.54 18.66 -7.59
C VAL A 123 6.77 17.75 -7.55
N ARG A 124 6.71 16.70 -6.73
CA ARG A 124 7.77 15.68 -6.65
C ARG A 124 7.22 14.33 -7.09
N GLU A 125 8.07 13.52 -7.71
CA GLU A 125 7.76 12.12 -7.98
C GLU A 125 7.57 11.36 -6.66
N LEU A 126 6.62 10.42 -6.65
CA LEU A 126 6.38 9.53 -5.52
C LEU A 126 6.56 8.06 -5.93
N PHE A 127 5.64 7.55 -6.75
CA PHE A 127 5.76 6.20 -7.31
C PHE A 127 6.17 6.19 -8.79
N GLY A 128 6.10 7.32 -9.49
CA GLY A 128 6.46 7.40 -10.91
C GLY A 128 5.81 6.30 -11.75
N ASN A 129 6.65 5.42 -12.32
CA ASN A 129 6.21 4.23 -13.05
C ASN A 129 6.51 2.91 -12.32
N SER A 130 6.91 2.94 -11.04
CA SER A 130 7.38 1.77 -10.29
C SER A 130 6.35 0.64 -10.23
N ILE A 131 5.06 0.93 -10.10
CA ILE A 131 4.02 -0.12 -10.10
C ILE A 131 3.96 -0.85 -11.45
N VAL A 132 4.04 -0.10 -12.56
CA VAL A 132 4.00 -0.69 -13.91
C VAL A 132 5.24 -1.55 -14.14
N GLN A 133 6.40 -1.06 -13.72
CA GLN A 133 7.66 -1.81 -13.82
C GLN A 133 7.60 -3.10 -13.00
N LEU A 134 7.10 -3.02 -11.77
CA LEU A 134 6.96 -4.16 -10.87
C LEU A 134 6.07 -5.26 -11.48
N GLU A 135 4.91 -4.88 -12.04
CA GLU A 135 4.01 -5.83 -12.71
C GLU A 135 4.65 -6.47 -13.95
N HIS A 136 5.39 -5.69 -14.74
CA HIS A 136 6.08 -6.21 -15.92
C HIS A 136 7.18 -7.21 -15.54
N THR A 137 7.96 -6.92 -14.50
CA THR A 137 8.97 -7.84 -13.95
C THR A 137 8.34 -9.13 -13.49
N LEU A 138 7.29 -9.06 -12.65
CA LEU A 138 6.61 -10.25 -12.12
C LEU A 138 5.95 -11.10 -13.21
N SER A 139 5.34 -10.45 -14.20
CA SER A 139 4.76 -11.14 -15.36
C SER A 139 5.83 -11.84 -16.20
N SER A 140 7.01 -11.23 -16.36
CA SER A 140 8.12 -11.85 -17.10
C SER A 140 8.75 -13.03 -16.36
N GLU A 141 8.84 -12.97 -15.02
CA GLU A 141 9.36 -14.06 -14.18
C GLU A 141 8.42 -15.27 -14.20
N SER A 142 7.10 -15.06 -14.15
CA SER A 142 6.12 -16.15 -14.28
C SER A 142 6.18 -16.91 -15.61
N LEU A 143 6.68 -16.26 -16.68
CA LEU A 143 6.87 -16.89 -17.99
C LEU A 143 8.21 -17.63 -18.09
N GLY A 144 9.24 -17.17 -17.39
CA GLY A 144 10.57 -17.80 -17.36
C GLY A 144 10.64 -19.10 -16.57
N GLN A 145 9.74 -19.30 -15.60
CA GLN A 145 9.71 -20.49 -14.76
C GLN A 145 9.00 -21.69 -15.41
N ALA A 146 8.22 -21.46 -16.47
CA ALA A 146 7.57 -22.51 -17.25
C ALA A 146 8.49 -23.15 -18.31
N CYS A 147 9.55 -22.47 -18.74
CA CYS A 147 10.49 -22.98 -19.74
C CYS A 147 11.70 -23.73 -19.16
N ASP A 148 11.91 -23.69 -17.83
CA ASP A 148 13.02 -24.39 -17.16
C ASP A 148 12.61 -25.80 -16.63
N SER A 149 11.35 -26.21 -16.78
CA SER A 149 10.86 -27.54 -16.37
C SER A 149 10.90 -28.63 -17.46
N ASP A 150 11.38 -28.31 -18.67
CA ASP A 150 11.39 -29.22 -19.84
C ASP A 150 12.81 -29.63 -20.29
N LEU A 151 13.76 -29.76 -19.36
CA LEU A 151 15.03 -30.43 -19.66
C LEU A 151 14.97 -31.90 -19.24
N PRO A 152 15.03 -32.87 -20.18
CA PRO A 152 15.09 -34.28 -19.82
C PRO A 152 16.41 -34.57 -19.09
N GLU A 153 16.31 -35.24 -17.94
CA GLU A 153 17.46 -35.86 -17.27
C GLU A 153 18.17 -36.81 -18.25
N VAL A 154 19.49 -36.64 -18.39
CA VAL A 154 20.39 -37.50 -19.16
C VAL A 154 20.82 -38.69 -18.31
#